data_AF-A0A2E0BHV1-F1
#
_entry.id   AF-A0A2E0BHV1-F1
#
_cell.length_a   1.000
_cell.length_b   1.000
_cell.length_c   1.000
_cell.angle_alpha   90.00
_cell.angle_beta   90.00
_cell.angle_gamma   90.00
#
_symmetry.space_group_name_H-M   'P 1'
#
loop_
_entity.id
_entity.type
_entity.pdbx_description
1 polymer ?
#
loop_
_entity_poly.entity_id
_entity_poly.type
_entity_poly.pdbx_seq_one_letter_code
_entity_poly.pdbx_strand_id
1 'polypeptide(L)'
;MKANIVKRVLQAISFIENQNMGVDSAARKAGTDRRTVYKYLQQVGKEIIRSGKGKNFKISIRDLPQQKTAVLERVKKAIALMERRGMGIDSASKLVGTDRRTVYRYLSRQGIKTVREGKSRKVIIQRSPNQKKVDFIWAMSKGQTATEAAKELKTTVKSMAKVKEKGKPIIKKSGRIWVAQFLPVFNHKLVVYGTLSGFNGKTLGRKKVAPTKANQKNLDKDYAEIWWQIDFNNFKSTLDALDVGECHAPQIYLMLKSRLEIPSLFNPQLVTSFNTDPRIQQHIVNEGRGTNASDTLISPLENMFEKYELHFDDEFKWGVDDNMNARPIELLSIKDAPKKYFQPVGMFQVLVLRKGYAEYYPETPIRMHYRVNVKQEEECRKTL
;
A
#
# COMPACT_ATOMS: atom_id res chain seq x y z
N MET A 1 19.06 -15.06 28.49
CA MET A 1 19.22 -15.66 29.85
C MET A 1 20.71 -15.56 30.20
N LYS A 2 21.11 -15.27 31.44
CA LYS A 2 22.56 -15.15 31.79
C LYS A 2 23.25 -16.51 31.63
N ALA A 3 24.50 -16.56 31.17
CA ALA A 3 25.22 -17.80 30.85
C ALA A 3 25.27 -18.81 32.03
N ASN A 4 25.50 -18.32 33.25
CA ASN A 4 25.51 -19.15 34.47
C ASN A 4 24.16 -19.81 34.77
N ILE A 5 23.03 -19.17 34.41
CA ILE A 5 21.69 -19.73 34.60
C ILE A 5 21.45 -20.85 33.59
N VAL A 6 21.89 -20.66 32.34
CA VAL A 6 21.77 -21.68 31.29
C VAL A 6 22.55 -22.94 31.65
N LYS A 7 23.78 -22.80 32.17
CA LYS A 7 24.60 -23.94 32.63
C LYS A 7 23.87 -24.77 33.72
N ARG A 8 23.25 -24.11 34.69
CA ARG A 8 22.46 -24.78 35.75
C ARG A 8 21.20 -25.46 35.20
N VAL A 9 20.54 -24.83 34.24
CA VAL A 9 19.35 -25.43 33.58
C VAL A 9 19.74 -26.67 32.77
N LEU A 10 20.84 -26.65 32.03
CA LEU A 10 21.34 -27.80 31.28
C LEU A 10 21.74 -28.95 32.22
N GLN A 11 22.34 -28.62 33.37
CA GLN A 11 22.66 -29.61 34.39
C GLN A 11 21.39 -30.23 35.01
N ALA A 12 20.34 -29.43 35.25
CA ALA A 12 19.04 -29.93 35.68
C ALA A 12 18.41 -30.87 34.64
N ILE A 13 18.52 -30.53 33.35
CA ILE A 13 18.05 -31.37 32.23
C ILE A 13 18.78 -32.71 32.21
N SER A 14 20.10 -32.71 32.38
CA SER A 14 20.90 -33.94 32.49
C SER A 14 20.44 -34.84 33.64
N PHE A 15 20.10 -34.27 34.80
CA PHE A 15 19.54 -35.06 35.92
C PHE A 15 18.15 -35.64 35.59
N ILE A 16 17.33 -34.92 34.83
CA ILE A 16 16.01 -35.41 34.40
C ILE A 16 16.17 -36.58 33.44
N GLU A 17 17.06 -36.48 32.44
CA GLU A 17 17.21 -37.48 31.38
C GLU A 17 18.01 -38.72 31.85
N ASN A 18 19.12 -38.51 32.57
CA ASN A 18 20.04 -39.58 32.92
C ASN A 18 19.69 -40.27 34.25
N GLN A 19 19.10 -39.53 35.20
CA GLN A 19 18.79 -40.04 36.54
C GLN A 19 17.28 -40.22 36.78
N ASN A 20 16.46 -40.01 35.75
CA ASN A 20 15.00 -40.07 35.81
C ASN A 20 14.41 -39.24 36.99
N MET A 21 15.08 -38.14 37.33
CA MET A 21 14.71 -37.31 38.47
C MET A 21 13.51 -36.42 38.15
N GLY A 22 12.62 -36.26 39.13
CA GLY A 22 11.57 -35.24 39.07
C GLY A 22 12.14 -33.83 38.85
N VAL A 23 11.45 -33.01 38.05
CA VAL A 23 11.89 -31.67 37.65
C VAL A 23 12.25 -30.79 38.85
N ASP A 24 11.48 -30.87 39.94
CA ASP A 24 11.71 -30.08 41.15
C ASP A 24 12.99 -30.51 41.88
N SER A 25 13.24 -31.82 41.96
CA SER A 25 14.47 -32.37 42.56
C SER A 25 15.70 -32.05 41.71
N ALA A 26 15.57 -32.16 40.38
CA ALA A 26 16.65 -31.87 39.44
C ALA A 26 17.02 -30.38 39.42
N ALA A 27 16.02 -29.49 39.45
CA ALA A 27 16.24 -28.06 39.53
C ALA A 27 16.95 -27.66 40.83
N ARG A 28 16.50 -28.19 41.98
CA ARG A 28 17.16 -27.94 43.27
C ARG A 28 18.61 -28.43 43.29
N LYS A 29 18.86 -29.65 42.80
CA LYS A 29 20.21 -30.25 42.73
C LYS A 29 21.16 -29.45 41.84
N ALA A 30 20.65 -28.81 40.79
CA ALA A 30 21.43 -27.96 39.90
C ALA A 30 21.50 -26.48 40.33
N GLY A 31 20.93 -26.10 41.49
CA GLY A 31 20.94 -24.73 41.98
C GLY A 31 20.09 -23.75 41.14
N THR A 32 18.99 -24.24 40.55
CA THR A 32 18.01 -23.46 39.78
C THR A 32 16.58 -23.75 40.28
N ASP A 33 15.59 -23.10 39.67
CA ASP A 33 14.18 -23.30 39.99
C ASP A 33 13.42 -23.96 38.83
N ARG A 34 12.37 -24.71 39.17
CA ARG A 34 11.55 -25.43 38.19
C ARG A 34 10.99 -24.53 37.09
N ARG A 35 10.60 -23.28 37.41
CA ARG A 35 10.01 -22.36 36.43
C ARG A 35 11.04 -21.95 35.40
N THR A 36 12.29 -21.75 35.81
CA THR A 36 13.41 -21.46 34.91
C THR A 36 13.71 -22.63 33.96
N VAL A 37 13.65 -23.87 34.46
CA VAL A 37 13.80 -25.07 33.61
C VAL A 37 12.66 -25.17 32.58
N TYR A 38 11.40 -25.03 33.01
CA TYR A 38 10.25 -25.04 32.08
C TYR A 38 10.31 -23.90 31.06
N LYS A 39 10.71 -22.69 31.49
CA LYS A 39 10.85 -21.53 30.62
C LYS A 39 11.92 -21.75 29.55
N TYR A 40 13.04 -22.38 29.92
CA TYR A 40 14.09 -22.73 28.97
C TYR A 40 13.62 -23.78 27.97
N LEU A 41 13.01 -24.88 28.43
CA LEU A 41 12.49 -25.92 27.54
C LEU A 41 11.47 -25.36 26.55
N GLN A 42 10.58 -24.47 27.00
CA GLN A 42 9.64 -23.79 26.12
C GLN A 42 10.34 -22.87 25.08
N GLN A 43 11.44 -22.22 25.44
CA GLN A 43 12.24 -21.39 24.52
C GLN A 43 12.95 -22.22 23.45
N VAL A 44 13.45 -23.40 23.80
CA VAL A 44 14.12 -24.32 22.86
C VAL A 44 13.15 -25.29 22.17
N GLY A 45 11.84 -25.12 22.37
CA GLY A 45 10.83 -25.90 21.68
C GLY A 45 10.65 -27.34 22.17
N LYS A 46 10.97 -27.63 23.44
CA LYS A 46 10.88 -28.96 24.06
C LYS A 46 9.85 -29.00 25.19
N GLU A 47 9.31 -30.17 25.48
CA GLU A 47 8.41 -30.42 26.62
C GLU A 47 8.81 -31.64 27.43
N ILE A 48 8.46 -31.62 28.72
CA ILE A 48 8.67 -32.74 29.65
C ILE A 48 7.42 -33.62 29.63
N ILE A 49 7.58 -34.88 29.27
CA ILE A 49 6.52 -35.88 29.30
C ILE A 49 6.81 -36.86 30.44
N ARG A 50 5.86 -36.97 31.37
CA ARG A 50 5.85 -38.02 32.40
C ARG A 50 4.98 -39.16 31.90
N SER A 51 5.57 -40.34 31.77
CA SER A 51 4.88 -41.59 31.43
C SER A 51 4.95 -42.56 32.62
N GLY A 52 3.98 -43.45 32.77
CA GLY A 52 3.90 -44.40 33.89
C GLY A 52 3.25 -43.84 35.16
N LYS A 53 2.94 -44.73 36.12
CA LYS A 53 2.28 -44.42 37.41
C LYS A 53 3.13 -44.90 38.59
N GLY A 54 2.97 -44.26 39.75
CA GLY A 54 3.63 -44.67 41.00
C GLY A 54 5.15 -44.55 40.96
N LYS A 55 5.87 -45.56 41.46
CA LYS A 55 7.35 -45.63 41.49
C LYS A 55 7.98 -45.89 40.12
N ASN A 56 7.19 -46.30 39.12
CA ASN A 56 7.64 -46.65 37.77
C ASN A 56 7.40 -45.52 36.75
N PHE A 57 7.46 -44.25 37.19
CA PHE A 57 7.32 -43.13 36.27
C PHE A 57 8.63 -42.90 35.50
N LYS A 58 8.54 -42.61 34.21
CA LYS A 58 9.65 -42.20 33.35
C LYS A 58 9.43 -40.79 32.85
N ILE A 59 10.42 -39.93 33.04
CA ILE A 59 10.41 -38.57 32.51
C ILE A 59 11.27 -38.55 31.25
N SER A 60 10.69 -38.09 30.13
CA SER A 60 11.41 -37.87 28.88
C SER A 60 11.20 -36.44 28.41
N ILE A 61 12.25 -35.82 27.87
CA ILE A 61 12.15 -34.54 27.19
C ILE A 61 11.99 -34.84 25.71
N ARG A 62 10.90 -34.34 25.12
CA ARG A 62 10.64 -34.49 23.68
C ARG A 62 10.56 -33.14 23.01
N ASP A 63 10.89 -33.10 21.72
CA ASP A 63 10.57 -31.94 20.91
C ASP A 63 9.06 -31.75 20.89
N LEU A 64 8.63 -30.49 21.01
CA LEU A 64 7.22 -30.15 20.90
C LEU A 64 6.71 -30.66 19.55
N PRO A 65 5.54 -31.31 19.49
CA PRO A 65 4.97 -31.73 18.22
C PRO A 65 4.85 -30.51 17.29
N GLN A 66 5.56 -30.58 16.16
CA GLN A 66 5.43 -29.60 15.08
C GLN A 66 3.98 -29.67 14.58
N GLN A 67 3.33 -28.51 14.47
CA GLN A 67 1.99 -28.45 13.89
C GLN A 67 2.09 -28.90 12.43
N LYS A 68 1.23 -29.82 12.00
CA LYS A 68 1.11 -30.22 10.58
C LYS A 68 1.04 -28.95 9.72
N THR A 69 1.79 -28.91 8.61
CA THR A 69 1.96 -27.74 7.73
C THR A 69 0.64 -27.05 7.36
N ALA A 70 -0.41 -27.83 7.04
CA ALA A 70 -1.74 -27.29 6.74
C ALA A 70 -2.41 -26.54 7.91
N VAL A 71 -2.18 -26.95 9.16
CA VAL A 71 -2.70 -26.28 10.36
C VAL A 71 -1.96 -24.95 10.58
N LEU A 72 -0.65 -24.94 10.34
CA LEU A 72 0.19 -23.75 10.47
C LEU A 72 -0.23 -22.67 9.47
N GLU A 73 -0.55 -23.03 8.23
CA GLU A 73 -1.04 -22.08 7.22
C GLU A 73 -2.39 -21.46 7.61
N ARG A 74 -3.33 -22.27 8.11
CA ARG A 74 -4.61 -21.76 8.62
C ARG A 74 -4.40 -20.82 9.80
N VAL A 75 -3.50 -21.15 10.73
CA VAL A 75 -3.17 -20.27 11.85
C VAL A 75 -2.56 -18.95 11.37
N LYS A 76 -1.64 -18.97 10.39
CA LYS A 76 -1.08 -17.74 9.79
C LYS A 76 -2.17 -16.89 9.14
N LYS A 77 -3.13 -17.50 8.43
CA LYS A 77 -4.30 -16.80 7.87
C LYS A 77 -5.19 -16.19 8.95
N ALA A 78 -5.47 -16.90 10.05
CA ALA A 78 -6.23 -16.34 11.19
C ALA A 78 -5.53 -15.11 11.78
N ILE A 79 -4.21 -15.17 11.95
CA ILE A 79 -3.43 -14.04 12.49
C ILE A 79 -3.51 -12.83 11.56
N ALA A 80 -3.38 -13.03 10.25
CA ALA A 80 -3.53 -11.95 9.28
C ALA A 80 -4.93 -11.29 9.38
N LEU A 81 -6.00 -12.07 9.60
CA LEU A 81 -7.35 -11.53 9.82
C LEU A 81 -7.45 -10.75 11.14
N MET A 82 -6.83 -11.24 12.21
CA MET A 82 -6.79 -10.54 13.50
C MET A 82 -6.01 -9.22 13.42
N GLU A 83 -4.87 -9.20 12.74
CA GLU A 83 -4.02 -8.01 12.61
C GLU A 83 -4.61 -6.96 11.68
N ARG A 84 -5.12 -7.37 10.51
CA ARG A 84 -5.60 -6.44 9.46
C ARG A 84 -7.03 -5.98 9.69
N ARG A 85 -7.91 -6.86 10.15
CA ARG A 85 -9.35 -6.57 10.29
C ARG A 85 -9.79 -6.37 11.75
N GLY A 86 -8.85 -6.44 12.71
CA GLY A 86 -9.18 -6.32 14.14
C GLY A 86 -10.16 -7.38 14.64
N MET A 87 -10.24 -8.53 13.95
CA MET A 87 -11.11 -9.64 14.29
C MET A 87 -10.68 -10.29 15.62
N GLY A 88 -11.66 -10.74 16.40
CA GLY A 88 -11.40 -11.55 17.57
C GLY A 88 -10.90 -12.95 17.19
N ILE A 89 -10.12 -13.58 18.07
CA ILE A 89 -9.54 -14.90 17.85
C ILE A 89 -10.59 -15.97 17.51
N ASP A 90 -11.77 -15.91 18.12
CA ASP A 90 -12.84 -16.86 17.89
C ASP A 90 -13.41 -16.74 16.46
N SER A 91 -13.66 -15.51 15.99
CA SER A 91 -14.15 -15.26 14.63
C SER A 91 -13.08 -15.63 13.59
N ALA A 92 -11.83 -15.20 13.81
CA ALA A 92 -10.73 -15.44 12.89
C ALA A 92 -10.39 -16.93 12.75
N SER A 93 -10.44 -17.69 13.85
CA SER A 93 -10.16 -19.13 13.84
C SER A 93 -11.25 -19.94 13.13
N LYS A 94 -12.53 -19.65 13.38
CA LYS A 94 -13.66 -20.28 12.68
C LYS A 94 -13.59 -20.06 11.17
N LEU A 95 -13.28 -18.84 10.74
CA LEU A 95 -13.29 -18.45 9.32
C LEU A 95 -12.23 -19.20 8.49
N VAL A 96 -11.13 -19.60 9.10
CA VAL A 96 -10.05 -20.33 8.43
C VAL A 96 -10.06 -21.83 8.73
N GLY A 97 -11.10 -22.35 9.40
CA GLY A 97 -11.23 -23.77 9.74
C GLY A 97 -10.17 -24.27 10.71
N THR A 98 -9.87 -23.50 11.77
CA THR A 98 -8.97 -23.90 12.87
C THR A 98 -9.61 -23.62 14.24
N ASP A 99 -9.00 -24.12 15.31
CA ASP A 99 -9.47 -23.89 16.69
C ASP A 99 -8.76 -22.68 17.33
N ARG A 100 -9.50 -21.90 18.12
CA ARG A 100 -8.98 -20.76 18.87
C ARG A 100 -7.78 -21.09 19.75
N ARG A 101 -7.75 -22.28 20.38
CA ARG A 101 -6.65 -22.75 21.24
C ARG A 101 -5.38 -22.96 20.42
N THR A 102 -5.51 -23.40 19.17
CA THR A 102 -4.39 -23.59 18.25
C THR A 102 -3.76 -22.26 17.87
N VAL A 103 -4.59 -21.24 17.56
CA VAL A 103 -4.14 -19.87 17.29
C VAL A 103 -3.51 -19.26 18.56
N TYR A 104 -4.15 -19.42 19.72
CA TYR A 104 -3.64 -18.88 20.99
C TYR A 104 -2.30 -19.51 21.38
N ARG A 105 -2.15 -20.83 21.21
CA ARG A 105 -0.90 -21.55 21.45
C ARG A 105 0.20 -21.06 20.51
N TYR A 106 -0.12 -20.81 19.26
CA TYR A 106 0.83 -20.25 18.30
C TYR A 106 1.27 -18.84 18.69
N LEU A 107 0.33 -17.93 18.97
CA LEU A 107 0.62 -16.57 19.41
C LEU A 107 1.52 -16.56 20.66
N SER A 108 1.21 -17.39 21.65
CA SER A 108 2.02 -17.55 22.86
C SER A 108 3.42 -18.09 22.57
N ARG A 109 3.57 -19.08 21.66
CA ARG A 109 4.87 -19.61 21.22
C ARG A 109 5.72 -18.56 20.51
N GLN A 110 5.09 -17.71 19.71
CA GLN A 110 5.75 -16.62 18.99
C GLN A 110 5.96 -15.36 19.86
N GLY A 111 5.56 -15.38 21.13
CA GLY A 111 5.67 -14.22 22.03
C GLY A 111 4.75 -13.05 21.67
N ILE A 112 3.74 -13.28 20.81
CA ILE A 112 2.77 -12.27 20.40
C ILE A 112 1.74 -12.11 21.51
N LYS A 113 1.66 -10.91 22.09
CA LYS A 113 0.73 -10.61 23.18
C LYS A 113 -0.69 -10.43 22.65
N THR A 114 -1.67 -10.84 23.44
CA THR A 114 -3.10 -10.64 23.15
C THR A 114 -3.77 -9.91 24.29
N VAL A 115 -4.77 -9.09 23.97
CA VAL A 115 -5.61 -8.38 24.95
C VAL A 115 -7.08 -8.65 24.67
N ARG A 116 -7.90 -8.57 25.72
CA ARG A 116 -9.36 -8.60 25.59
C ARG A 116 -9.86 -7.18 25.39
N GLU A 117 -10.74 -6.97 24.43
CA GLU A 117 -11.23 -5.66 24.04
C GLU A 117 -12.76 -5.60 23.99
N GLY A 118 -13.33 -4.46 24.38
CA GLY A 118 -14.75 -4.14 24.24
C GLY A 118 -15.66 -4.89 25.21
N LYS A 119 -16.97 -4.61 25.14
CA LYS A 119 -17.99 -5.24 26.00
C LYS A 119 -18.04 -6.76 25.82
N SER A 120 -17.81 -7.25 24.60
CA SER A 120 -17.76 -8.68 24.26
C SER A 120 -16.45 -9.38 24.66
N ARG A 121 -15.47 -8.64 25.21
CA ARG A 121 -14.14 -9.15 25.62
C ARG A 121 -13.44 -9.95 24.51
N LYS A 122 -13.58 -9.52 23.25
CA LYS A 122 -12.94 -10.18 22.10
C LYS A 122 -11.42 -10.21 22.29
N VAL A 123 -10.79 -11.36 22.08
CA VAL A 123 -9.33 -11.48 22.17
C VAL A 123 -8.71 -11.03 20.86
N ILE A 124 -7.91 -9.97 20.90
CA ILE A 124 -7.20 -9.42 19.74
C ILE A 124 -5.70 -9.41 19.99
N ILE A 125 -4.91 -9.26 18.91
CA ILE A 125 -3.45 -9.11 19.02
C ILE A 125 -3.12 -7.72 19.54
N GLN A 126 -2.33 -7.67 20.61
CA GLN A 126 -1.80 -6.42 21.17
C GLN A 126 -0.58 -5.99 20.34
N ARG A 127 -0.80 -5.07 19.40
CA ARG A 127 0.29 -4.46 18.62
C ARG A 127 1.23 -3.68 19.55
N SER A 128 2.54 -3.91 19.41
CA SER A 128 3.58 -3.15 20.10
C SER A 128 3.64 -1.70 19.59
N PRO A 129 4.21 -0.75 20.35
CA PRO A 129 4.41 0.63 19.86
C PRO A 129 5.14 0.70 18.51
N ASN A 130 6.15 -0.14 18.29
CA ASN A 130 6.84 -0.23 17.00
C ASN A 130 5.90 -0.68 15.86
N GLN A 131 4.98 -1.61 16.13
CA GLN A 131 4.00 -2.07 15.14
C GLN A 131 2.93 -1.02 14.83
N LYS A 132 2.65 -0.09 15.76
CA LYS A 132 1.70 1.02 15.60
C LYS A 132 2.33 2.28 15.00
N LYS A 133 3.65 2.27 14.79
CA LYS A 133 4.45 3.42 14.38
C LYS A 133 3.92 4.13 13.14
N VAL A 134 3.66 3.37 12.07
CA VAL A 134 3.21 3.92 10.79
C VAL A 134 1.85 4.58 10.93
N ASP A 135 0.87 3.87 11.48
CA ASP A 135 -0.48 4.40 11.71
C ASP A 135 -0.44 5.66 12.60
N PHE A 136 0.45 5.68 13.60
CA PHE A 136 0.58 6.83 14.51
C PHE A 136 1.15 8.06 13.80
N ILE A 137 2.18 7.87 12.97
CA ILE A 137 2.76 8.95 12.15
C ILE A 137 1.74 9.43 11.12
N TRP A 138 0.98 8.51 10.51
CA TRP A 138 -0.05 8.84 9.54
C TRP A 138 -1.20 9.66 10.16
N ALA A 139 -1.70 9.24 11.32
CA ALA A 139 -2.70 10.00 12.07
C ALA A 139 -2.21 11.44 12.36
N MET A 140 -0.97 11.59 12.81
CA MET A 140 -0.36 12.90 13.03
C MET A 140 -0.15 13.70 11.73
N SER A 141 0.13 13.06 10.60
CA SER A 141 0.27 13.77 9.32
C SER A 141 -1.06 14.30 8.78
N LYS A 142 -2.20 13.78 9.26
CA LYS A 142 -3.55 14.30 8.99
C LYS A 142 -3.94 15.46 9.91
N GLY A 143 -3.00 15.99 10.70
CA GLY A 143 -3.26 17.10 11.62
C GLY A 143 -3.73 16.68 13.01
N GLN A 144 -3.90 15.38 13.30
CA GLN A 144 -4.21 14.96 14.67
C GLN A 144 -3.04 15.25 15.63
N THR A 145 -3.36 15.59 16.87
CA THR A 145 -2.36 15.70 17.93
C THR A 145 -1.81 14.32 18.30
N ALA A 146 -0.59 14.28 18.86
CA ALA A 146 0.00 13.03 19.34
C ALA A 146 -0.88 12.30 20.38
N THR A 147 -1.66 13.05 21.16
CA THR A 147 -2.57 12.50 22.17
C THR A 147 -3.76 11.80 21.52
N GLU A 148 -4.38 12.43 20.52
CA GLU A 148 -5.50 11.85 19.75
C GLU A 148 -5.05 10.59 19.01
N ALA A 149 -3.95 10.67 18.26
CA ALA A 149 -3.38 9.52 17.56
C ALA A 149 -3.03 8.37 18.53
N ALA A 150 -2.52 8.68 19.72
CA ALA A 150 -2.21 7.67 20.73
C ALA A 150 -3.48 7.01 21.27
N LYS A 151 -4.54 7.79 21.49
CA LYS A 151 -5.84 7.30 21.96
C LYS A 151 -6.50 6.40 20.92
N GLU A 152 -6.51 6.82 19.65
CA GLU A 152 -7.05 6.05 18.53
C GLU A 152 -6.36 4.68 18.43
N LEU A 153 -5.03 4.67 18.49
CA LEU A 153 -4.23 3.46 18.41
C LEU A 153 -4.09 2.72 19.73
N LYS A 154 -4.82 3.12 20.78
CA LYS A 154 -4.82 2.48 22.12
C LYS A 154 -3.40 2.30 22.65
N THR A 155 -2.64 3.37 22.63
CA THR A 155 -1.26 3.48 23.12
C THR A 155 -1.11 4.78 23.93
N THR A 156 0.10 5.10 24.36
CA THR A 156 0.39 6.38 25.05
C THR A 156 1.46 7.15 24.29
N VAL A 157 1.40 8.48 24.37
CA VAL A 157 2.45 9.36 23.82
C VAL A 157 3.83 8.99 24.39
N LYS A 158 3.91 8.68 25.68
CA LYS A 158 5.17 8.25 26.35
C LYS A 158 5.74 6.96 25.73
N SER A 159 4.89 6.02 25.33
CA SER A 159 5.32 4.79 24.64
C SER A 159 5.77 5.08 23.22
N MET A 160 5.04 5.91 22.48
CA MET A 160 5.38 6.28 21.10
C MET A 160 6.64 7.15 21.02
N ALA A 161 6.88 8.02 22.00
CA ALA A 161 8.10 8.84 22.10
C ALA A 161 9.39 8.01 22.23
N LYS A 162 9.30 6.76 22.67
CA LYS A 162 10.44 5.82 22.75
C LYS A 162 10.70 5.09 21.43
N VAL A 163 9.75 5.11 20.50
CA VAL A 163 9.86 4.44 19.21
C VAL A 163 10.83 5.23 18.32
N LYS A 164 11.71 4.51 17.63
CA LYS A 164 12.70 5.08 16.72
C LYS A 164 12.54 4.50 15.31
N GLU A 165 12.85 5.33 14.33
CA GLU A 165 13.01 4.98 12.93
C GLU A 165 14.41 5.40 12.49
N LYS A 166 15.20 4.46 11.95
CA LYS A 166 16.60 4.68 11.55
C LYS A 166 17.42 5.40 12.64
N GLY A 167 17.24 4.98 13.90
CA GLY A 167 17.93 5.54 15.08
C GLY A 167 17.37 6.88 15.61
N LYS A 168 16.46 7.55 14.89
CA LYS A 168 15.86 8.83 15.29
C LYS A 168 14.47 8.64 15.90
N PRO A 169 14.07 9.44 16.91
CA PRO A 169 12.73 9.33 17.49
C PRO A 169 11.65 9.71 16.46
N ILE A 170 10.51 9.01 16.49
CA ILE A 170 9.42 9.27 15.54
C ILE A 170 8.64 10.55 15.83
N ILE A 171 8.69 11.01 17.09
CA ILE A 171 8.14 12.29 17.54
C ILE A 171 9.15 13.02 18.41
N LYS A 172 9.15 14.34 18.35
CA LYS A 172 9.94 15.21 19.22
C LYS A 172 9.07 16.32 19.79
N LYS A 173 9.33 16.74 21.02
CA LYS A 173 8.64 17.87 21.62
C LYS A 173 9.18 19.17 21.03
N SER A 174 8.29 20.00 20.49
CA SER A 174 8.57 21.36 20.05
C SER A 174 7.74 22.30 20.91
N GLY A 175 8.39 23.02 21.83
CA GLY A 175 7.71 23.77 22.88
C GLY A 175 6.83 22.87 23.76
N ARG A 176 5.51 23.12 23.76
CA ARG A 176 4.53 22.34 24.54
C ARG A 176 3.92 21.16 23.77
N ILE A 177 4.13 21.09 22.45
CA ILE A 177 3.42 20.15 21.56
C ILE A 177 4.38 19.06 21.07
N TRP A 178 3.86 17.86 20.82
CA TRP A 178 4.59 16.78 20.16
C TRP A 178 4.43 16.87 18.66
N VAL A 179 5.53 16.88 17.93
CA VAL A 179 5.56 16.98 16.47
C VAL A 179 6.14 15.68 15.90
N ALA A 180 5.52 15.15 14.85
CA ALA A 180 6.08 14.03 14.07
C ALA A 180 7.45 14.42 13.51
N GLN A 181 8.33 13.46 13.29
CA GLN A 181 9.65 13.70 12.68
C GLN A 181 9.78 13.01 11.31
N PHE A 182 8.71 12.35 10.89
CA PHE A 182 8.60 11.61 9.65
C PHE A 182 7.23 11.84 9.02
N LEU A 183 7.17 11.70 7.70
CA LEU A 183 5.95 11.62 6.91
C LEU A 183 5.83 10.20 6.34
N PRO A 184 4.61 9.64 6.28
CA PRO A 184 4.40 8.41 5.53
C PRO A 184 4.58 8.69 4.02
N VAL A 185 5.17 7.74 3.31
CA VAL A 185 5.19 7.71 1.85
C VAL A 185 4.39 6.49 1.41
N PHE A 186 3.30 6.78 0.73
CA PHE A 186 2.41 5.81 0.11
C PHE A 186 2.86 5.55 -1.32
N ASN A 187 2.49 4.40 -1.85
CA ASN A 187 2.71 4.06 -3.25
C ASN A 187 1.38 3.66 -3.86
N HIS A 188 0.80 4.57 -4.64
CA HIS A 188 -0.55 4.46 -5.19
C HIS A 188 -0.54 3.89 -6.60
N LYS A 189 -1.70 3.40 -7.05
CA LYS A 189 -2.02 3.26 -8.46
C LYS A 189 -3.00 4.37 -8.84
N LEU A 190 -2.49 5.43 -9.46
CA LEU A 190 -3.30 6.60 -9.84
C LEU A 190 -3.61 6.52 -11.33
N VAL A 191 -4.89 6.67 -11.69
CA VAL A 191 -5.34 6.85 -13.07
C VAL A 191 -5.98 8.22 -13.21
N VAL A 192 -5.65 8.93 -14.29
CA VAL A 192 -6.34 10.15 -14.72
C VAL A 192 -6.84 9.93 -16.13
N TYR A 193 -8.10 10.24 -16.41
CA TYR A 193 -8.74 9.94 -17.68
C TYR A 193 -9.82 10.95 -18.03
N GLY A 194 -10.13 11.09 -19.31
CA GLY A 194 -11.13 12.02 -19.80
C GLY A 194 -11.47 11.75 -21.27
N THR A 195 -12.10 12.72 -21.89
CA THR A 195 -12.50 12.67 -23.31
C THR A 195 -11.73 13.67 -24.16
N LEU A 196 -11.78 13.50 -25.48
CA LEU A 196 -11.18 14.39 -26.46
C LEU A 196 -12.27 15.09 -27.25
N SER A 197 -12.06 16.33 -27.68
CA SER A 197 -12.84 17.04 -28.69
C SER A 197 -12.05 17.19 -29.98
N GLY A 198 -12.76 17.32 -31.10
CA GLY A 198 -12.15 17.58 -32.41
C GLY A 198 -12.44 18.98 -32.94
N PHE A 199 -12.03 19.23 -34.19
CA PHE A 199 -12.17 20.51 -34.90
C PHE A 199 -13.52 21.23 -34.79
N ASN A 200 -14.63 20.52 -34.68
CA ASN A 200 -15.96 21.13 -34.54
C ASN A 200 -16.32 21.51 -33.08
N GLY A 201 -15.36 21.42 -32.16
CA GLY A 201 -15.56 21.65 -30.72
C GLY A 201 -16.42 20.59 -30.02
N LYS A 202 -16.78 19.50 -30.71
CA LYS A 202 -17.59 18.43 -30.12
C LYS A 202 -16.69 17.34 -29.57
N THR A 203 -17.02 16.86 -28.36
CA THR A 203 -16.44 15.64 -27.80
C THR A 203 -16.58 14.49 -28.79
N LEU A 204 -15.48 13.77 -29.00
CA LEU A 204 -15.40 12.58 -29.81
C LEU A 204 -16.02 11.38 -29.09
N GLY A 205 -16.82 10.60 -29.81
CA GLY A 205 -17.56 9.47 -29.25
C GLY A 205 -18.76 9.89 -28.38
N ARG A 206 -19.35 8.96 -27.64
CA ARG A 206 -20.46 9.23 -26.70
C ARG A 206 -19.92 9.39 -25.28
N LYS A 207 -20.32 10.44 -24.55
CA LYS A 207 -20.11 10.66 -23.10
C LYS A 207 -20.91 9.65 -22.22
N LYS A 208 -20.90 8.34 -22.53
CA LYS A 208 -21.83 7.38 -21.89
C LYS A 208 -21.19 6.35 -20.98
N VAL A 209 -20.03 5.76 -21.30
CA VAL A 209 -19.50 4.64 -20.51
C VAL A 209 -17.98 4.76 -20.29
N ALA A 210 -17.55 4.77 -19.02
CA ALA A 210 -16.13 4.81 -18.67
C ALA A 210 -15.39 3.51 -19.09
N PRO A 211 -14.07 3.54 -19.33
CA PRO A 211 -13.31 2.38 -19.83
C PRO A 211 -13.47 1.09 -19.02
N THR A 212 -13.70 1.20 -17.71
CA THR A 212 -13.94 0.08 -16.79
C THR A 212 -15.24 -0.70 -17.06
N LYS A 213 -16.12 -0.18 -17.93
CA LYS A 213 -17.44 -0.74 -18.26
C LYS A 213 -17.58 -1.13 -19.74
N ALA A 214 -16.47 -1.26 -20.47
CA ALA A 214 -16.41 -1.61 -21.89
C ALA A 214 -17.09 -2.95 -22.28
N ASN A 215 -17.41 -3.83 -21.31
CA ASN A 215 -18.04 -5.14 -21.55
C ASN A 215 -19.57 -5.16 -21.37
N GLN A 216 -20.23 -4.00 -21.21
CA GLN A 216 -21.69 -3.97 -21.05
C GLN A 216 -22.43 -4.27 -22.36
N LYS A 217 -23.45 -5.14 -22.29
CA LYS A 217 -24.22 -5.67 -23.44
C LYS A 217 -24.88 -4.61 -24.35
N ASN A 218 -25.03 -3.37 -23.88
CA ASN A 218 -25.75 -2.29 -24.57
C ASN A 218 -24.84 -1.30 -25.32
N LEU A 219 -23.56 -1.63 -25.53
CA LEU A 219 -22.70 -0.83 -26.38
C LEU A 219 -23.08 -1.01 -27.85
N ASP A 220 -23.20 0.13 -28.54
CA ASP A 220 -23.56 0.23 -29.95
C ASP A 220 -22.45 -0.40 -30.81
N LYS A 221 -22.83 -1.20 -31.81
CA LYS A 221 -21.86 -1.92 -32.65
C LYS A 221 -21.20 -0.97 -33.66
N ASP A 222 -21.89 0.11 -34.01
CA ASP A 222 -21.51 0.99 -35.11
C ASP A 222 -20.79 2.28 -34.65
N TYR A 223 -20.61 2.47 -33.33
CA TYR A 223 -20.07 3.71 -32.76
C TYR A 223 -19.00 3.46 -31.68
N ALA A 224 -18.01 4.36 -31.62
CA ALA A 224 -16.89 4.28 -30.68
C ALA A 224 -17.02 5.25 -29.49
N GLU A 225 -16.57 4.83 -28.31
CA GLU A 225 -16.31 5.70 -27.17
C GLU A 225 -14.82 5.97 -27.09
N ILE A 226 -14.43 7.25 -27.09
CA ILE A 226 -13.02 7.65 -27.17
C ILE A 226 -12.63 8.28 -25.85
N TRP A 227 -11.63 7.69 -25.20
CA TRP A 227 -11.12 8.13 -23.91
C TRP A 227 -9.62 8.31 -24.01
N TRP A 228 -9.05 9.28 -23.31
CA TRP A 228 -7.64 9.26 -22.99
C TRP A 228 -7.47 8.82 -21.55
N GLN A 229 -6.37 8.13 -21.25
CA GLN A 229 -5.98 7.80 -19.89
C GLN A 229 -4.48 7.88 -19.72
N ILE A 230 -4.05 8.19 -18.50
CA ILE A 230 -2.68 8.02 -18.04
C ILE A 230 -2.67 7.21 -16.75
N ASP A 231 -1.99 6.06 -16.79
CA ASP A 231 -1.91 5.13 -15.67
C ASP A 231 -0.55 5.19 -14.98
N PHE A 232 -0.55 5.49 -13.68
CA PHE A 232 0.63 5.44 -12.84
C PHE A 232 0.56 4.24 -11.90
N ASN A 233 1.33 3.18 -12.21
CA ASN A 233 1.32 1.95 -11.40
C ASN A 233 2.07 2.07 -10.06
N ASN A 234 3.02 3.01 -9.99
CA ASN A 234 3.88 3.26 -8.83
C ASN A 234 3.98 4.76 -8.55
N PHE A 235 2.88 5.33 -8.06
CA PHE A 235 2.81 6.75 -7.72
C PHE A 235 3.19 6.97 -6.24
N LYS A 236 4.47 7.28 -5.99
CA LYS A 236 4.93 7.61 -4.64
C LYS A 236 4.49 9.02 -4.26
N SER A 237 3.82 9.15 -3.12
CA SER A 237 3.30 10.40 -2.59
C SER A 237 3.29 10.36 -1.05
N THR A 238 3.37 11.52 -0.40
CA THR A 238 3.12 11.63 1.04
C THR A 238 1.63 11.86 1.37
N LEU A 239 0.79 12.03 0.35
CA LEU A 239 -0.66 12.15 0.46
C LEU A 239 -1.32 10.78 0.46
N ASP A 240 -2.48 10.67 1.12
CA ASP A 240 -3.26 9.43 1.07
C ASP A 240 -4.04 9.31 -0.25
N ALA A 241 -4.81 8.24 -0.40
CA ALA A 241 -5.44 7.90 -1.67
C ALA A 241 -6.52 8.90 -2.15
N LEU A 242 -7.15 9.63 -1.24
CA LEU A 242 -8.12 10.66 -1.62
C LEU A 242 -7.37 11.94 -2.00
N ASP A 243 -6.46 12.38 -1.13
CA ASP A 243 -5.74 13.64 -1.28
C ASP A 243 -4.79 13.65 -2.48
N VAL A 244 -4.20 12.49 -2.83
CA VAL A 244 -3.25 12.39 -3.96
C VAL A 244 -3.93 12.70 -5.29
N GLY A 245 -5.18 12.26 -5.48
CA GLY A 245 -5.94 12.49 -6.69
C GLY A 245 -6.29 13.97 -6.84
N GLU A 246 -6.87 14.55 -5.78
CA GLU A 246 -7.25 15.97 -5.76
C GLU A 246 -6.06 16.90 -6.01
N CYS A 247 -4.92 16.63 -5.38
CA CYS A 247 -3.73 17.47 -5.52
C CYS A 247 -3.06 17.34 -6.91
N HIS A 248 -2.94 16.11 -7.45
CA HIS A 248 -2.09 15.87 -8.61
C HIS A 248 -2.84 15.73 -9.93
N ALA A 249 -4.11 15.29 -9.95
CA ALA A 249 -4.83 15.10 -11.21
C ALA A 249 -4.93 16.38 -12.07
N PRO A 250 -5.22 17.57 -11.51
CA PRO A 250 -5.22 18.82 -12.30
C PRO A 250 -3.84 19.14 -12.90
N GLN A 251 -2.77 18.90 -12.14
CA GLN A 251 -1.40 19.17 -12.61
C GLN A 251 -0.96 18.17 -13.69
N ILE A 252 -1.37 16.92 -13.57
CA ILE A 252 -1.14 15.88 -14.59
C ILE A 252 -1.91 16.23 -15.88
N TYR A 253 -3.16 16.68 -15.77
CA TYR A 253 -3.96 17.14 -16.90
C TYR A 253 -3.27 18.29 -17.64
N LEU A 254 -2.84 19.34 -16.93
CA LEU A 254 -2.11 20.47 -17.53
C LEU A 254 -0.76 20.04 -18.15
N MET A 255 -0.07 19.08 -17.55
CA MET A 255 1.13 18.49 -18.14
C MET A 255 0.81 17.77 -19.46
N LEU A 256 -0.31 17.04 -19.54
CA LEU A 256 -0.73 16.38 -20.79
C LEU A 256 -1.08 17.41 -21.87
N LYS A 257 -1.89 18.43 -21.56
CA LYS A 257 -2.21 19.52 -22.51
C LYS A 257 -0.93 20.14 -23.08
N SER A 258 -0.03 20.58 -22.21
CA SER A 258 1.21 21.25 -22.63
C SER A 258 2.17 20.37 -23.44
N ARG A 259 2.11 19.03 -23.29
CA ARG A 259 2.96 18.11 -24.03
C ARG A 259 2.34 17.56 -25.31
N LEU A 260 1.02 17.46 -25.37
CA LEU A 260 0.34 16.69 -26.42
C LEU A 260 -0.56 17.55 -27.32
N GLU A 261 -1.10 18.67 -26.84
CA GLU A 261 -1.94 19.56 -27.67
C GLU A 261 -1.13 20.63 -28.40
N ILE A 262 0.05 21.00 -27.91
CA ILE A 262 0.83 22.09 -28.51
C ILE A 262 1.48 21.61 -29.82
N PRO A 263 1.20 22.28 -30.97
CA PRO A 263 1.86 21.97 -32.24
C PRO A 263 3.37 22.07 -32.13
N SER A 264 4.06 20.98 -32.46
CA SER A 264 5.52 20.87 -32.26
C SER A 264 6.19 19.85 -33.19
N LEU A 265 5.42 19.08 -33.95
CA LEU A 265 5.92 18.04 -34.84
C LEU A 265 5.74 18.43 -36.31
N PHE A 266 6.68 17.99 -37.12
CA PHE A 266 6.64 18.15 -38.57
C PHE A 266 6.20 16.83 -39.24
N ASN A 267 5.03 16.82 -39.87
CA ASN A 267 4.53 15.67 -40.63
C ASN A 267 3.74 16.13 -41.87
N PRO A 268 4.44 16.44 -42.98
CA PRO A 268 3.81 16.95 -44.19
C PRO A 268 2.78 16.01 -44.82
N GLN A 269 2.96 14.69 -44.66
CA GLN A 269 2.03 13.70 -45.20
C GLN A 269 0.67 13.80 -44.49
N LEU A 270 0.68 13.87 -43.16
CA LEU A 270 -0.53 14.02 -42.37
C LEU A 270 -1.20 15.38 -42.62
N VAL A 271 -0.42 16.46 -42.67
CA VAL A 271 -0.97 17.80 -43.01
C VAL A 271 -1.60 17.81 -44.41
N THR A 272 -0.98 17.14 -45.39
CA THR A 272 -1.55 17.03 -46.75
C THR A 272 -2.91 16.33 -46.70
N SER A 273 -3.06 15.30 -45.87
CA SER A 273 -4.35 14.62 -45.69
C SER A 273 -5.40 15.53 -45.05
N PHE A 274 -5.02 16.38 -44.09
CA PHE A 274 -5.91 17.36 -43.46
C PHE A 274 -6.36 18.45 -44.44
N ASN A 275 -5.46 18.90 -45.32
CA ASN A 275 -5.74 19.91 -46.35
C ASN A 275 -6.71 19.43 -47.45
N THR A 276 -7.12 18.16 -47.45
CA THR A 276 -8.20 17.70 -48.34
C THR A 276 -9.57 18.28 -47.96
N ASP A 277 -9.75 18.74 -46.72
CA ASP A 277 -10.94 19.48 -46.27
C ASP A 277 -10.68 21.00 -46.31
N PRO A 278 -11.37 21.77 -47.19
CA PRO A 278 -11.17 23.22 -47.31
C PRO A 278 -11.38 23.98 -46.00
N ARG A 279 -12.21 23.47 -45.08
CA ARG A 279 -12.47 24.12 -43.78
C ARG A 279 -11.27 24.03 -42.85
N ILE A 280 -10.57 22.89 -42.89
CA ILE A 280 -9.34 22.68 -42.11
C ILE A 280 -8.22 23.55 -42.68
N GLN A 281 -8.07 23.59 -44.00
CA GLN A 281 -7.09 24.46 -44.65
C GLN A 281 -7.28 25.93 -44.25
N GLN A 282 -8.52 26.43 -44.30
CA GLN A 282 -8.82 27.80 -43.87
C GLN A 282 -8.50 28.02 -42.39
N HIS A 283 -8.78 27.05 -41.53
CA HIS A 283 -8.48 27.14 -40.11
C HIS A 283 -6.97 27.17 -39.82
N ILE A 284 -6.16 26.34 -40.50
CA ILE A 284 -4.69 26.33 -40.38
C ILE A 284 -4.12 27.72 -40.66
N VAL A 285 -4.60 28.38 -41.72
CA VAL A 285 -4.16 29.73 -42.12
C VAL A 285 -4.63 30.78 -41.10
N ASN A 286 -5.89 30.71 -40.65
CA ASN A 286 -6.45 31.66 -39.69
C ASN A 286 -5.75 31.60 -38.33
N GLU A 287 -5.39 30.40 -37.87
CA GLU A 287 -4.66 30.19 -36.61
C GLU A 287 -3.14 30.45 -36.75
N GLY A 288 -2.67 30.83 -37.95
CA GLY A 288 -1.27 31.13 -38.20
C GLY A 288 -0.33 29.93 -38.00
N ARG A 289 -0.83 28.70 -38.15
CA ARG A 289 -0.04 27.47 -37.93
C ARG A 289 0.94 27.16 -39.06
N GLY A 290 0.70 27.73 -40.23
CA GLY A 290 1.45 27.54 -41.46
C GLY A 290 0.64 27.96 -42.67
N THR A 291 1.25 27.93 -43.85
CA THR A 291 0.61 28.27 -45.13
C THR A 291 0.57 27.08 -46.09
N ASN A 292 1.34 26.03 -45.82
CA ASN A 292 1.48 24.85 -46.66
C ASN A 292 1.84 23.60 -45.81
N ALA A 293 1.84 22.42 -46.42
CA ALA A 293 2.16 21.18 -45.71
C ALA A 293 3.61 21.12 -45.19
N SER A 294 4.52 21.89 -45.79
CA SER A 294 5.94 21.92 -45.43
C SER A 294 6.33 22.95 -44.39
N ASP A 295 5.40 23.78 -43.90
CA ASP A 295 5.64 24.74 -42.82
C ASP A 295 4.62 24.64 -41.67
N THR A 296 3.58 23.81 -41.81
CA THR A 296 2.56 23.60 -40.78
C THR A 296 3.01 22.58 -39.75
N LEU A 297 3.02 22.99 -38.48
CA LEU A 297 3.24 22.08 -37.35
C LEU A 297 1.92 21.44 -36.91
N ILE A 298 2.03 20.20 -36.43
CA ILE A 298 0.94 19.47 -35.79
C ILE A 298 1.30 19.08 -34.37
N SER A 299 0.29 18.86 -33.54
CA SER A 299 0.48 18.41 -32.17
C SER A 299 0.79 16.92 -32.10
N PRO A 300 1.47 16.45 -31.04
CA PRO A 300 1.64 15.01 -30.81
C PRO A 300 0.33 14.24 -30.74
N LEU A 301 -0.76 14.85 -30.27
CA LEU A 301 -2.08 14.24 -30.22
C LEU A 301 -2.65 14.06 -31.64
N GLU A 302 -2.57 15.09 -32.48
CA GLU A 302 -2.98 15.03 -33.90
C GLU A 302 -2.15 14.00 -34.66
N ASN A 303 -0.83 13.98 -34.44
CA ASN A 303 0.08 13.02 -35.08
C ASN A 303 -0.19 11.57 -34.68
N MET A 304 -0.59 11.33 -33.43
CA MET A 304 -0.85 10.00 -32.91
C MET A 304 -2.21 9.45 -33.33
N PHE A 305 -3.21 10.32 -33.48
CA PHE A 305 -4.60 9.90 -33.71
C PHE A 305 -5.11 10.26 -35.11
N GLU A 306 -4.26 10.86 -35.94
CA GLU A 306 -4.50 11.21 -37.34
C GLU A 306 -5.79 12.02 -37.55
N LYS A 307 -6.11 12.90 -36.60
CA LYS A 307 -7.22 13.85 -36.71
C LYS A 307 -6.75 15.26 -36.39
N TYR A 308 -7.27 16.21 -37.16
CA TYR A 308 -6.98 17.63 -37.01
C TYR A 308 -7.71 18.22 -35.80
N GLU A 309 -7.03 19.13 -35.11
CA GLU A 309 -7.55 19.96 -34.02
C GLU A 309 -8.12 19.13 -32.87
N LEU A 310 -7.29 18.20 -32.36
CA LEU A 310 -7.64 17.42 -31.17
C LEU A 310 -7.28 18.15 -29.89
N HIS A 311 -8.25 18.18 -28.98
CA HIS A 311 -8.12 18.79 -27.66
C HIS A 311 -8.58 17.82 -26.58
N PHE A 312 -7.95 17.86 -25.42
CA PHE A 312 -8.48 17.30 -24.20
C PHE A 312 -9.66 18.15 -23.73
N ASP A 313 -10.78 17.48 -23.44
CA ASP A 313 -11.92 18.13 -22.79
C ASP A 313 -11.54 18.55 -21.36
N ASP A 314 -12.05 19.70 -20.93
CA ASP A 314 -11.76 20.26 -19.60
C ASP A 314 -12.34 19.43 -18.44
N GLU A 315 -13.32 18.58 -18.74
CA GLU A 315 -13.83 17.60 -17.79
C GLU A 315 -12.96 16.33 -17.82
N PHE A 316 -12.15 16.15 -16.78
CA PHE A 316 -11.42 14.92 -16.53
C PHE A 316 -11.84 14.29 -15.19
N LYS A 317 -11.50 13.03 -15.03
CA LYS A 317 -11.73 12.23 -13.82
C LYS A 317 -10.44 11.57 -13.40
N TRP A 318 -10.40 11.16 -12.15
CA TRP A 318 -9.29 10.40 -11.61
C TRP A 318 -9.80 9.27 -10.73
N GLY A 319 -8.93 8.30 -10.46
CA GLY A 319 -9.21 7.20 -9.55
C GLY A 319 -7.92 6.66 -8.95
N VAL A 320 -8.02 6.14 -7.73
CA VAL A 320 -6.92 5.41 -7.08
C VAL A 320 -7.37 3.98 -6.83
N ASP A 321 -6.62 3.02 -7.37
CA ASP A 321 -6.86 1.59 -7.11
C ASP A 321 -6.12 1.15 -5.84
N ASP A 322 -6.86 1.16 -4.74
CA ASP A 322 -6.41 0.74 -3.42
C ASP A 322 -6.64 -0.75 -3.13
N ASN A 323 -7.21 -1.55 -4.05
CA ASN A 323 -7.45 -2.98 -3.86
C ASN A 323 -6.16 -3.84 -3.90
N MET A 324 -4.99 -3.21 -3.77
CA MET A 324 -3.70 -3.87 -3.76
C MET A 324 -3.40 -4.56 -2.43
N ASN A 325 -2.56 -5.59 -2.49
CA ASN A 325 -1.91 -6.15 -1.30
C ASN A 325 -1.22 -5.03 -0.50
N ALA A 326 -1.33 -5.06 0.84
CA ALA A 326 -0.71 -4.07 1.72
C ALA A 326 0.76 -3.79 1.34
N ARG A 327 1.02 -2.62 0.76
CA ARG A 327 2.37 -2.18 0.39
C ARG A 327 3.05 -1.61 1.65
N PRO A 328 4.35 -1.91 1.87
CA PRO A 328 5.06 -1.33 3.01
C PRO A 328 5.09 0.19 2.87
N ILE A 329 4.53 0.89 3.86
CA ILE A 329 4.60 2.37 3.94
C ILE A 329 6.01 2.75 4.37
N GLU A 330 6.69 3.52 3.52
CA GLU A 330 8.01 4.07 3.83
C GLU A 330 7.85 5.30 4.74
N LEU A 331 8.85 5.59 5.58
CA LEU A 331 8.87 6.79 6.42
C LEU A 331 9.98 7.73 5.93
N LEU A 332 9.58 8.90 5.43
CA LEU A 332 10.46 9.98 5.00
C LEU A 332 10.71 10.93 6.16
N SER A 333 11.97 11.28 6.46
CA SER A 333 12.22 12.26 7.51
C SER A 333 11.75 13.65 7.10
N ILE A 334 11.12 14.39 8.01
CA ILE A 334 10.70 15.79 7.77
C ILE A 334 11.89 16.68 7.38
N LYS A 335 13.10 16.38 7.89
CA LYS A 335 14.31 17.13 7.49
C LYS A 335 14.60 17.00 5.99
N ASP A 336 14.34 15.82 5.42
CA ASP A 336 14.66 15.50 4.02
C ASP A 336 13.49 15.85 3.09
N ALA A 337 12.27 15.95 3.63
CA ALA A 337 11.04 16.19 2.88
C ALA A 337 11.09 17.43 1.96
N PRO A 338 11.56 18.62 2.38
CA PRO A 338 11.56 19.81 1.51
C PRO A 338 12.40 19.67 0.23
N LYS A 339 13.40 18.79 0.23
CA LYS A 339 14.29 18.53 -0.91
C LYS A 339 13.90 17.26 -1.68
N LYS A 340 12.95 16.49 -1.16
CA LYS A 340 12.57 15.20 -1.73
C LYS A 340 11.56 15.42 -2.86
N TYR A 341 11.82 14.74 -3.96
CA TYR A 341 10.85 14.56 -5.03
C TYR A 341 10.76 13.09 -5.42
N PHE A 342 9.64 12.73 -6.02
CA PHE A 342 9.42 11.46 -6.68
C PHE A 342 9.21 11.71 -8.18
N GLN A 343 9.54 10.72 -9.01
CA GLN A 343 9.35 10.76 -10.46
C GLN A 343 8.50 9.58 -10.91
N PRO A 344 7.19 9.58 -10.59
CA PRO A 344 6.29 8.59 -11.15
C PRO A 344 6.28 8.67 -12.69
N VAL A 345 6.20 7.50 -13.32
CA VAL A 345 6.09 7.36 -14.77
C VAL A 345 4.68 6.90 -15.07
N GLY A 346 3.95 7.72 -15.82
CA GLY A 346 2.61 7.43 -16.29
C GLY A 346 2.65 6.80 -17.67
N MET A 347 1.72 5.90 -17.94
CA MET A 347 1.55 5.24 -19.22
C MET A 347 0.33 5.86 -19.90
N PHE A 348 0.55 6.75 -20.86
CA PHE A 348 -0.50 7.49 -21.55
C PHE A 348 -0.94 6.77 -22.83
N GLN A 349 -2.25 6.65 -23.03
CA GLN A 349 -2.89 6.14 -24.26
C GLN A 349 -4.27 6.77 -24.48
N VAL A 350 -4.69 6.77 -25.74
CA VAL A 350 -6.08 6.98 -26.16
C VAL A 350 -6.70 5.62 -26.44
N LEU A 351 -7.86 5.34 -25.84
CA LEU A 351 -8.63 4.14 -26.06
C LEU A 351 -9.82 4.46 -26.97
N VAL A 352 -10.03 3.62 -27.97
CA VAL A 352 -11.21 3.63 -28.82
C VAL A 352 -11.97 2.36 -28.54
N LEU A 353 -13.05 2.47 -27.78
CA LEU A 353 -13.87 1.35 -27.35
C LEU A 353 -15.04 1.17 -28.31
N ARG A 354 -15.22 -0.05 -28.81
CA ARG A 354 -16.39 -0.45 -29.58
C ARG A 354 -16.95 -1.75 -29.04
N LYS A 355 -18.12 -2.16 -29.52
CA LYS A 355 -18.73 -3.40 -29.05
C LYS A 355 -17.81 -4.62 -29.29
N GLY A 356 -17.31 -5.20 -28.21
CA GLY A 356 -16.50 -6.41 -28.23
C GLY A 356 -15.02 -6.22 -28.58
N TYR A 357 -14.56 -4.98 -28.77
CA TYR A 357 -13.13 -4.71 -29.00
C TYR A 357 -12.71 -3.34 -28.48
N ALA A 358 -11.42 -3.22 -28.14
CA ALA A 358 -10.79 -1.98 -27.71
C ALA A 358 -9.50 -1.80 -28.53
N GLU A 359 -9.35 -0.64 -29.16
CA GLU A 359 -8.12 -0.22 -29.80
C GLU A 359 -7.39 0.79 -28.91
N TYR A 360 -6.07 0.76 -28.94
CA TYR A 360 -5.21 1.60 -28.10
C TYR A 360 -4.25 2.37 -29.00
N TYR A 361 -4.19 3.69 -28.81
CA TYR A 361 -3.38 4.61 -29.59
C TYR A 361 -2.44 5.38 -28.65
N PRO A 362 -1.11 5.21 -28.79
CA PRO A 362 -0.45 4.23 -29.65
C PRO A 362 -0.63 2.82 -29.08
N GLU A 363 -0.33 1.78 -29.88
CA GLU A 363 -0.36 0.38 -29.41
C GLU A 363 0.47 0.20 -28.13
N THR A 364 1.62 0.87 -28.07
CA THR A 364 2.45 0.96 -26.87
C THR A 364 2.22 2.29 -26.17
N PRO A 365 1.92 2.30 -24.85
CA PRO A 365 1.72 3.54 -24.10
C PRO A 365 2.92 4.48 -24.14
N ILE A 366 2.65 5.78 -24.26
CA ILE A 366 3.67 6.82 -24.18
C ILE A 366 4.05 7.01 -22.70
N ARG A 367 5.36 6.94 -22.42
CA ARG A 367 5.88 7.13 -21.06
C ARG A 367 5.94 8.61 -20.73
N MET A 368 5.17 9.01 -19.72
CA MET A 368 5.09 10.39 -19.25
C MET A 368 5.71 10.53 -17.87
N HIS A 369 6.87 11.20 -17.80
CA HIS A 369 7.50 11.53 -16.53
C HIS A 369 6.81 12.72 -15.87
N TYR A 370 6.27 12.47 -14.67
CA TYR A 370 5.68 13.48 -13.80
C TYR A 370 6.54 13.65 -12.55
N ARG A 371 6.63 14.87 -12.01
CA ARG A 371 7.45 15.18 -10.83
C ARG A 371 6.54 15.55 -9.66
N VAL A 372 6.66 14.79 -8.57
CA VAL A 372 5.99 15.06 -7.30
C VAL A 372 6.99 15.69 -6.35
N ASN A 373 6.80 16.96 -5.97
CA ASN A 373 7.63 17.57 -4.92
C ASN A 373 6.88 17.52 -3.59
N VAL A 374 7.51 16.99 -2.55
CA VAL A 374 6.87 16.85 -1.23
C VAL A 374 6.50 18.20 -0.61
N LYS A 375 7.25 19.27 -0.94
CA LYS A 375 6.90 20.64 -0.56
C LYS A 375 5.55 21.10 -1.15
N GLN A 376 5.27 20.77 -2.41
CA GLN A 376 4.01 21.12 -3.06
C GLN A 376 2.84 20.32 -2.44
N GLU A 377 3.06 19.05 -2.10
CA GLU A 377 2.05 18.26 -1.38
C GLU A 377 1.72 18.85 0.00
N GLU A 378 2.68 19.48 0.67
CA GLU A 378 2.45 20.18 1.93
C GLU A 378 1.57 21.43 1.77
N GLU A 379 1.64 22.10 0.62
CA GLU A 379 0.73 23.18 0.25
C GLU A 379 -0.67 22.65 -0.06
N CYS A 380 -0.77 21.55 -0.82
CA CYS A 380 -2.05 20.88 -1.07
C CYS A 380 -2.78 20.49 0.23
N ARG A 381 -2.07 19.96 1.24
CA ARG A 381 -2.68 19.63 2.55
C ARG A 381 -3.29 20.82 3.29
N LYS A 382 -2.95 22.05 2.94
CA LYS A 382 -3.52 23.25 3.57
C LYS A 382 -4.80 23.72 2.89
N THR A 383 -5.02 23.29 1.65
CA THR A 383 -6.15 23.71 0.80
C THR A 383 -7.22 22.63 0.67
N LEU A 384 -6.88 21.38 0.96
CA LEU A 384 -7.81 20.26 1.17
C LEU A 384 -8.36 20.29 2.59
#